data_AF-A0A9D5M707-F1
#
_entry.id   AF-A0A9D5M707-F1
#
_cell.length_a   1.000
_cell.length_b   1.000
_cell.length_c   1.000
_cell.angle_alpha   90.00
_cell.angle_beta   90.00
_cell.angle_gamma   90.00
#
_symmetry.space_group_name_H-M   'P 1'
#
loop_
_entity.id
_entity.type
_entity.pdbx_description
1 polymer ?
#
loop_
_entity_poly.entity_id
_entity_poly.type
_entity_poly.pdbx_seq_one_letter_code
_entity_poly.pdbx_strand_id
1 'polypeptide(L)'
;MRTAENSPRICRRRTFPFFFIIVTIRLNKSALSSLLRLKSGIFSAGRGSFPFRPAPDPIEFISSIMVCKPSSSVNGKRYFLLNDDFFRVKEEISDTDKSHPVRKTQNETERPGTVFRRGAALLGRAGGAGRGLPDPGRAGSRLAGGSRPGHPSAYRIGGERIAHVWYMDEGSYIEDGRENGTLITQALNWALHEESILNAGHYDELTGLPSLTWFFKLCDARMSEILGEGKKPVLLYMDLNGMKFFNHRYGFTEGDHLLKAFAGTLEKHFGKENSCHIFADRFAACTAEDDPEDNLENRLCALEDEVAGLNGGNSLPVRIGVYSAAENESVSAAFDRAKMACDSIRQTDVSAYRFYCTEMHDAFRKQQYIAANIDRAIREKWIRVYYQPIVRAKDGTLCDEEALARWIDPTEGFLSPADFIPFLEETGLIYKLDLFVLEEALAKIRSRQEAGLPVVPQSINLSRSDFEGRDIVEEIRRRVDAAGVSHDMISVEITESIIGSSFEYMNAQVKRFRDNGFAVWMDDFGSGYSALDVLQSIEFDLIKFDMSFMRKLDEGENGKIILTELMRMASRLKLDTICEGVEKEEHAAFLREIGCSRLQGYYFGKPAPYEPEK
;
A
#
# COMPACT_ATOMS: atom_id res chain seq x y z
N MET A 1 1.65 54.10 -20.25
CA MET A 1 2.99 54.27 -20.85
C MET A 1 3.91 53.21 -20.24
N ARG A 2 4.40 52.31 -21.11
CA ARG A 2 5.49 51.33 -20.95
C ARG A 2 5.35 50.16 -19.95
N THR A 3 5.17 49.02 -20.60
CA THR A 3 5.34 47.60 -20.27
C THR A 3 6.71 47.20 -19.72
N ALA A 4 6.74 46.22 -18.81
CA ALA A 4 7.83 45.28 -18.64
C ALA A 4 7.26 43.92 -18.18
N GLU A 5 7.35 42.93 -19.07
CA GLU A 5 6.96 41.53 -18.86
C GLU A 5 7.97 40.83 -17.93
N ASN A 6 7.48 40.00 -17.00
CA ASN A 6 8.29 39.05 -16.24
C ASN A 6 7.55 37.71 -16.16
N SER A 7 8.01 36.73 -16.94
CA SER A 7 7.60 35.32 -16.86
C SER A 7 8.62 34.52 -16.01
N PRO A 8 8.17 33.54 -15.19
CA PRO A 8 9.05 32.76 -14.34
C PRO A 8 9.81 31.65 -15.09
N ARG A 9 11.10 31.48 -14.77
CA ARG A 9 12.01 30.47 -15.35
C ARG A 9 11.73 29.06 -14.80
N ILE A 10 11.52 28.12 -15.71
CA ILE A 10 11.42 26.67 -15.46
C ILE A 10 12.83 26.07 -15.29
N CYS A 11 13.03 25.32 -14.20
CA CYS A 11 14.26 24.61 -13.88
C CYS A 11 14.26 23.22 -14.55
N ARG A 12 15.15 22.97 -15.53
CA ARG A 12 15.34 21.66 -16.16
C ARG A 12 16.37 20.82 -15.38
N ARG A 13 15.97 19.68 -14.81
CA ARG A 13 16.87 18.64 -14.27
C ARG A 13 17.66 18.01 -15.43
N ARG A 14 19.00 17.88 -15.27
CA ARG A 14 19.89 17.15 -16.19
C ARG A 14 19.88 15.66 -15.85
N THR A 15 19.50 14.81 -16.80
CA THR A 15 19.74 13.36 -16.82
C THR A 15 21.20 13.09 -17.21
N PHE A 16 21.86 12.14 -16.53
CA PHE A 16 23.20 11.65 -16.88
C PHE A 16 23.06 10.30 -17.58
N PRO A 17 23.72 10.06 -18.74
CA PRO A 17 23.72 8.74 -19.37
C PRO A 17 24.71 7.79 -18.65
N PHE A 18 24.28 6.55 -18.43
CA PHE A 18 25.16 5.44 -18.06
C PHE A 18 25.97 5.00 -19.29
N PHE A 19 27.25 4.69 -19.11
CA PHE A 19 28.12 4.12 -20.16
C PHE A 19 28.42 2.67 -19.80
N PHE A 20 28.24 1.74 -20.75
CA PHE A 20 28.69 0.36 -20.64
C PHE A 20 30.08 0.23 -21.30
N ILE A 21 31.00 -0.48 -20.65
CA ILE A 21 32.31 -0.84 -21.22
C ILE A 21 32.31 -2.34 -21.42
N ILE A 22 32.39 -2.80 -22.67
CA ILE A 22 32.60 -4.21 -23.01
C ILE A 22 34.11 -4.42 -23.17
N VAL A 23 34.69 -5.29 -22.34
CA VAL A 23 36.11 -5.67 -22.45
C VAL A 23 36.20 -7.04 -23.10
N THR A 24 36.67 -7.09 -24.34
CA THR A 24 36.92 -8.36 -25.05
C THR A 24 38.37 -8.77 -24.89
N ILE A 25 38.63 -9.86 -24.15
CA ILE A 25 40.00 -10.40 -23.98
C ILE A 25 40.25 -11.47 -25.05
N ARG A 26 41.23 -11.23 -25.93
CA ARG A 26 41.65 -12.21 -26.95
C ARG A 26 42.93 -12.91 -26.47
N LEU A 27 42.80 -14.17 -26.04
CA LEU A 27 43.95 -14.99 -25.65
C LEU A 27 44.67 -15.56 -26.88
N ASN A 28 46.01 -15.64 -26.84
CA ASN A 28 46.80 -16.25 -27.92
C ASN A 28 46.70 -17.80 -27.87
N LYS A 29 46.90 -18.47 -29.00
CA LYS A 29 46.78 -19.94 -29.18
C LYS A 29 47.62 -20.75 -28.19
N SER A 30 48.76 -20.25 -27.72
CA SER A 30 49.58 -20.94 -26.72
C SER A 30 48.90 -21.01 -25.34
N ALA A 31 48.24 -19.93 -24.91
CA ALA A 31 47.51 -19.87 -23.64
C ALA A 31 46.25 -20.75 -23.64
N LEU A 32 45.57 -20.85 -24.78
CA LEU A 32 44.39 -21.71 -24.95
C LEU A 32 44.75 -23.21 -24.85
N SER A 33 45.91 -23.61 -25.39
CA SER A 33 46.39 -24.99 -25.35
C SER A 33 46.78 -25.48 -23.94
N SER A 34 47.25 -24.58 -23.09
CA SER A 34 47.57 -24.86 -21.68
C SER A 34 46.31 -24.97 -20.82
N LEU A 35 45.26 -24.19 -21.13
CA LEU A 35 43.97 -24.25 -20.41
C LEU A 35 43.19 -25.54 -20.72
N LEU A 36 43.23 -26.00 -21.97
CA LEU A 36 42.50 -27.20 -22.41
C LEU A 36 43.14 -28.51 -21.91
N ARG A 37 44.47 -28.58 -21.77
CA ARG A 37 45.17 -29.75 -21.18
C ARG A 37 44.91 -29.94 -19.68
N LEU A 38 44.44 -28.91 -18.98
CA LEU A 38 44.07 -28.96 -17.56
C LEU A 38 42.65 -29.51 -17.33
N LYS A 39 41.79 -29.60 -18.36
CA LYS A 39 40.38 -30.00 -18.22
C LYS A 39 40.06 -31.44 -18.67
N SER A 40 40.92 -32.13 -19.42
CA SER A 40 40.61 -33.46 -19.99
C SER A 40 41.44 -34.60 -19.38
N GLY A 41 41.38 -34.76 -18.05
CA GLY A 41 41.77 -36.01 -17.41
C GLY A 41 40.54 -36.92 -17.26
N ILE A 42 40.69 -38.18 -17.70
CA ILE A 42 39.83 -39.36 -17.42
C ILE A 42 38.67 -39.63 -18.43
N PHE A 43 38.92 -40.40 -19.50
CA PHE A 43 38.47 -41.81 -19.66
C PHE A 43 38.88 -42.42 -21.02
N SER A 44 39.10 -43.73 -21.01
CA SER A 44 39.79 -44.56 -22.00
C SER A 44 38.89 -45.33 -22.96
N ALA A 45 39.49 -45.69 -24.12
CA ALA A 45 39.34 -46.95 -24.89
C ALA A 45 38.18 -47.13 -25.89
N GLY A 46 38.56 -47.56 -27.12
CA GLY A 46 37.66 -48.24 -28.07
C GLY A 46 38.00 -48.00 -29.54
N ARG A 47 38.24 -49.07 -30.31
CA ARG A 47 38.77 -49.09 -31.69
C ARG A 47 37.71 -48.82 -32.78
N GLY A 48 38.11 -48.32 -33.95
CA GLY A 48 37.37 -48.52 -35.21
C GLY A 48 37.53 -47.43 -36.27
N SER A 49 37.81 -47.83 -37.51
CA SER A 49 38.21 -47.09 -38.72
C SER A 49 37.21 -46.06 -39.32
N PHE A 50 37.77 -44.96 -39.88
CA PHE A 50 37.21 -43.94 -40.80
C PHE A 50 36.75 -44.52 -42.18
N PRO A 51 36.07 -43.78 -43.12
CA PRO A 51 35.91 -42.30 -43.21
C PRO A 51 34.53 -41.74 -43.65
N PHE A 52 34.24 -40.46 -43.35
CA PHE A 52 34.03 -39.40 -44.37
C PHE A 52 33.92 -37.97 -43.78
N ARG A 53 34.91 -37.14 -44.17
CA ARG A 53 35.06 -35.67 -44.31
C ARG A 53 34.57 -34.62 -43.25
N PRO A 54 35.32 -33.49 -43.11
CA PRO A 54 35.29 -32.63 -41.92
C PRO A 54 34.38 -31.39 -42.05
N ALA A 55 33.75 -31.01 -40.94
CA ALA A 55 33.25 -29.65 -40.68
C ALA A 55 34.21 -28.93 -39.71
N PRO A 56 34.43 -27.61 -39.81
CA PRO A 56 35.36 -26.89 -38.95
C PRO A 56 34.81 -26.67 -37.53
N ASP A 57 35.69 -26.86 -36.53
CA ASP A 57 35.47 -26.72 -35.08
C ASP A 57 35.20 -25.27 -34.59
N PRO A 58 34.57 -25.11 -33.40
CA PRO A 58 33.98 -23.86 -32.89
C PRO A 58 34.99 -22.90 -32.25
N ILE A 59 34.74 -21.59 -32.39
CA ILE A 59 35.38 -20.53 -31.59
C ILE A 59 34.44 -20.20 -30.42
N GLU A 60 34.80 -20.55 -29.19
CA GLU A 60 34.10 -20.08 -27.98
C GLU A 60 34.42 -18.60 -27.72
N PHE A 61 33.37 -17.80 -27.52
CA PHE A 61 33.44 -16.44 -26.97
C PHE A 61 33.05 -16.48 -25.50
N ILE A 62 33.91 -15.99 -24.60
CA ILE A 62 33.48 -15.61 -23.25
C ILE A 62 33.17 -14.13 -23.29
N SER A 63 31.89 -13.77 -23.25
CA SER A 63 31.44 -12.40 -22.96
C SER A 63 31.11 -12.30 -21.47
N SER A 64 31.71 -11.34 -20.78
CA SER A 64 31.28 -10.94 -19.44
C SER A 64 30.99 -9.44 -19.45
N ILE A 65 29.77 -9.07 -19.05
CA ILE A 65 29.33 -7.68 -18.91
C ILE A 65 29.75 -7.21 -17.51
N MET A 66 30.57 -6.16 -17.41
CA MET A 66 31.00 -5.59 -16.13
C MET A 66 30.40 -4.19 -15.97
N VAL A 67 29.67 -3.98 -14.87
CA VAL A 67 29.07 -2.67 -14.52
C VAL A 67 29.98 -1.99 -13.49
N CYS A 68 30.69 -0.94 -13.89
CA CYS A 68 31.55 -0.17 -12.97
C CYS A 68 30.83 1.07 -12.41
N LYS A 69 30.86 1.28 -11.09
CA LYS A 69 30.43 2.55 -10.46
C LYS A 69 31.52 3.63 -10.59
N PRO A 70 31.15 4.91 -10.79
CA PRO A 70 32.12 5.98 -10.96
C PRO A 70 32.79 6.36 -9.63
N SER A 71 34.13 6.32 -9.56
CA SER A 71 34.90 6.80 -8.41
C SER A 71 35.74 8.03 -8.75
N SER A 72 35.17 9.22 -8.50
CA SER A 72 35.82 10.54 -8.47
C SER A 72 36.56 11.04 -9.74
N SER A 73 36.59 12.36 -9.91
CA SER A 73 37.27 13.05 -11.02
C SER A 73 38.44 13.87 -10.51
N VAL A 74 39.62 13.74 -11.13
CA VAL A 74 40.75 14.65 -10.92
C VAL A 74 41.22 15.16 -12.29
N ASN A 75 41.32 16.48 -12.45
CA ASN A 75 41.75 17.17 -13.68
C ASN A 75 41.02 16.71 -14.97
N GLY A 76 39.70 16.51 -14.89
CA GLY A 76 38.88 16.22 -16.07
C GLY A 76 39.05 14.82 -16.67
N LYS A 77 39.85 13.94 -16.05
CA LYS A 77 39.95 12.52 -16.40
C LYS A 77 39.18 11.68 -15.37
N ARG A 78 38.39 10.72 -15.86
CA ARG A 78 37.64 9.77 -15.03
C ARG A 78 38.47 8.50 -14.85
N TYR A 79 38.54 8.01 -13.62
CA TYR A 79 39.22 6.76 -13.27
C TYR A 79 38.16 5.74 -12.85
N PHE A 80 38.31 4.49 -13.28
CA PHE A 80 37.45 3.37 -12.89
C PHE A 80 38.29 2.38 -12.08
N LEU A 81 37.82 2.04 -10.87
CA LEU A 81 38.41 0.98 -10.05
C LEU A 81 37.90 -0.37 -10.56
N LEU A 82 38.83 -1.26 -10.93
CA LEU A 82 38.58 -2.69 -11.11
C LEU A 82 38.67 -3.35 -9.72
N ASN A 83 37.67 -4.14 -9.32
CA ASN A 83 37.76 -4.93 -8.08
C ASN A 83 38.79 -6.07 -8.28
N ASP A 84 39.71 -6.23 -7.32
CA ASP A 84 40.79 -7.22 -7.32
C ASP A 84 40.31 -8.69 -7.15
N ASP A 85 39.03 -8.95 -6.94
CA ASP A 85 38.50 -10.29 -6.63
C ASP A 85 38.36 -11.24 -7.84
N PHE A 86 38.70 -10.80 -9.06
CA PHE A 86 38.67 -11.66 -10.27
C PHE A 86 40.02 -12.30 -10.62
N PHE A 87 41.11 -11.93 -9.95
CA PHE A 87 42.46 -12.52 -10.15
C PHE A 87 42.98 -13.21 -8.89
N ARG A 88 42.30 -14.27 -8.44
CA ARG A 88 42.89 -15.24 -7.49
C ARG A 88 42.66 -16.67 -7.95
N VAL A 89 43.40 -17.10 -8.98
CA VAL A 89 43.66 -18.52 -9.24
C VAL A 89 45.12 -18.69 -9.70
N LYS A 90 45.93 -19.31 -8.82
CA LYS A 90 47.27 -19.92 -8.98
C LYS A 90 48.54 -19.04 -8.99
N GLU A 91 49.02 -18.73 -7.79
CA GLU A 91 50.38 -19.06 -7.30
C GLU A 91 50.10 -19.73 -5.93
N GLU A 92 50.58 -20.90 -5.52
CA GLU A 92 51.89 -21.52 -5.62
C GLU A 92 51.73 -23.06 -5.59
N ILE A 93 52.48 -23.77 -6.44
CA ILE A 93 53.07 -25.06 -6.05
C ILE A 93 54.55 -24.92 -6.37
N SER A 94 55.36 -24.75 -5.33
CA SER A 94 56.70 -25.34 -5.31
C SER A 94 57.13 -25.57 -3.86
N ASP A 95 57.29 -26.85 -3.57
CA ASP A 95 58.29 -27.41 -2.67
C ASP A 95 58.18 -27.22 -1.15
N THR A 96 57.78 -28.35 -0.55
CA THR A 96 58.55 -29.13 0.42
C THR A 96 58.22 -29.02 1.91
N ASP A 97 57.98 -30.23 2.43
CA ASP A 97 58.38 -30.74 3.74
C ASP A 97 57.41 -30.63 4.95
N LYS A 98 56.87 -31.82 5.28
CA LYS A 98 56.70 -32.43 6.62
C LYS A 98 55.48 -32.11 7.51
N SER A 99 54.80 -33.23 7.81
CA SER A 99 54.20 -33.67 9.09
C SER A 99 52.93 -32.99 9.65
N HIS A 100 51.80 -33.67 9.44
CA HIS A 100 50.82 -34.15 10.45
C HIS A 100 51.10 -33.91 11.97
N PRO A 101 50.09 -34.02 12.86
CA PRO A 101 48.70 -33.47 12.89
C PRO A 101 48.31 -32.90 14.31
N VAL A 102 47.01 -32.62 14.56
CA VAL A 102 46.26 -32.88 15.84
C VAL A 102 45.75 -31.70 16.74
N ARG A 103 44.40 -31.64 16.83
CA ARG A 103 43.45 -31.42 17.97
C ARG A 103 43.22 -30.06 18.68
N LYS A 104 41.90 -29.80 18.87
CA LYS A 104 41.10 -29.46 20.10
C LYS A 104 41.51 -28.18 20.86
N THR A 105 40.65 -27.37 21.49
CA THR A 105 39.32 -27.54 22.11
C THR A 105 38.77 -26.17 22.52
N GLN A 106 37.43 -26.10 22.64
CA GLN A 106 36.55 -25.29 23.50
C GLN A 106 37.13 -24.39 24.63
N ASN A 107 36.54 -23.19 24.79
CA ASN A 107 35.83 -22.62 25.98
C ASN A 107 35.75 -21.08 25.81
N GLU A 108 34.57 -20.44 25.82
CA GLU A 108 33.85 -19.89 27.00
C GLU A 108 34.76 -18.98 27.86
N THR A 109 34.47 -17.74 28.27
CA THR A 109 33.24 -16.96 28.49
C THR A 109 33.66 -15.51 28.86
N GLU A 110 32.72 -14.57 28.77
CA GLU A 110 32.57 -13.34 29.60
C GLU A 110 33.53 -12.11 29.49
N ARG A 111 32.88 -10.93 29.38
CA ARG A 111 33.36 -9.55 29.65
C ARG A 111 33.32 -9.29 31.18
N PRO A 112 33.62 -8.08 31.75
CA PRO A 112 34.34 -6.89 31.28
C PRO A 112 35.44 -6.36 32.27
N GLY A 113 36.30 -5.42 31.83
CA GLY A 113 36.87 -4.39 32.73
C GLY A 113 38.38 -4.13 32.70
N THR A 114 38.76 -2.96 32.16
CA THR A 114 39.90 -2.07 32.52
C THR A 114 41.36 -2.49 32.29
N VAL A 115 42.14 -1.65 31.58
CA VAL A 115 43.41 -0.97 32.00
C VAL A 115 43.91 -0.01 30.88
N PHE A 116 43.95 1.31 31.18
CA PHE A 116 45.01 2.36 30.98
C PHE A 116 45.98 2.32 29.75
N ARG A 117 46.48 3.42 29.13
CA ARG A 117 46.42 4.90 29.29
C ARG A 117 47.16 5.61 28.11
N ARG A 118 46.90 6.94 27.98
CA ARG A 118 47.58 8.07 27.26
C ARG A 118 46.92 8.45 25.92
N GLY A 119 46.33 9.63 25.68
CA GLY A 119 46.19 10.88 26.44
C GLY A 119 46.93 12.05 25.78
N ALA A 120 46.19 12.97 25.13
CA ALA A 120 46.29 14.44 25.23
C ALA A 120 45.72 15.15 23.99
N ALA A 121 44.68 15.95 24.20
CA ALA A 121 44.23 17.04 23.33
C ALA A 121 44.74 18.38 23.91
N LEU A 122 44.92 19.40 23.08
CA LEU A 122 44.90 20.80 23.53
C LEU A 122 44.41 21.74 22.41
N LEU A 123 43.30 22.41 22.72
CA LEU A 123 42.71 23.58 22.08
C LEU A 123 43.34 24.86 22.66
N GLY A 124 43.34 25.98 21.92
CA GLY A 124 43.20 27.31 22.54
C GLY A 124 43.89 28.53 21.90
N ARG A 125 43.13 29.26 21.07
CA ARG A 125 43.11 30.72 20.74
C ARG A 125 44.17 31.69 21.32
N ALA A 126 44.70 32.61 20.49
CA ALA A 126 44.23 34.01 20.29
C ALA A 126 45.35 34.97 19.78
N GLY A 127 45.04 35.81 18.78
CA GLY A 127 45.52 37.21 18.69
C GLY A 127 46.58 37.60 17.65
N GLY A 128 46.20 38.46 16.69
CA GLY A 128 47.03 39.62 16.32
C GLY A 128 47.70 39.66 14.93
N ALA A 129 47.07 40.41 14.01
CA ALA A 129 47.64 41.34 13.01
C ALA A 129 48.74 40.89 12.01
N GLY A 130 48.48 41.16 10.72
CA GLY A 130 49.57 41.43 9.77
C GLY A 130 49.34 41.01 8.31
N ARG A 131 48.85 41.95 7.50
CA ARG A 131 49.22 42.28 6.11
C ARG A 131 49.80 41.17 5.20
N GLY A 132 49.26 41.10 3.97
CA GLY A 132 50.10 40.92 2.78
C GLY A 132 49.63 39.88 1.75
N LEU A 133 48.86 40.34 0.76
CA LEU A 133 48.96 39.87 -0.63
C LEU A 133 50.44 39.85 -1.07
N PRO A 134 50.89 38.95 -1.98
CA PRO A 134 50.49 39.07 -3.39
C PRO A 134 50.30 37.76 -4.17
N ASP A 135 49.30 37.79 -5.05
CA ASP A 135 49.41 37.27 -6.43
C ASP A 135 50.24 38.31 -7.22
N PRO A 136 51.17 37.92 -8.11
CA PRO A 136 50.81 37.95 -9.53
C PRO A 136 51.60 36.97 -10.41
N GLY A 137 51.05 36.56 -11.56
CA GLY A 137 51.93 35.96 -12.58
C GLY A 137 51.34 35.40 -13.86
N ARG A 138 50.57 36.21 -14.61
CA ARG A 138 50.15 35.94 -16.00
C ARG A 138 51.30 35.52 -16.93
N ALA A 139 51.05 34.48 -17.74
CA ALA A 139 51.38 34.38 -19.17
C ALA A 139 50.51 33.24 -19.76
N GLY A 140 49.75 33.32 -20.86
CA GLY A 140 49.75 34.24 -21.98
C GLY A 140 50.04 33.48 -23.28
N SER A 141 48.98 33.08 -24.02
CA SER A 141 48.95 32.63 -25.44
C SER A 141 49.51 31.23 -25.76
N ARG A 142 49.07 30.42 -26.75
CA ARG A 142 48.31 30.59 -28.01
C ARG A 142 47.45 29.35 -28.33
N LEU A 143 46.39 29.58 -29.10
CA LEU A 143 45.63 28.59 -29.87
C LEU A 143 46.39 28.19 -31.15
N ALA A 144 46.41 26.88 -31.44
CA ALA A 144 46.47 26.21 -32.75
C ALA A 144 46.42 24.70 -32.42
N GLY A 145 45.45 23.88 -32.82
CA GLY A 145 44.99 23.59 -34.17
C GLY A 145 45.48 22.17 -34.54
N GLY A 146 44.57 21.18 -34.63
CA GLY A 146 44.83 19.87 -35.24
C GLY A 146 44.70 18.64 -34.33
N SER A 147 43.54 17.98 -34.36
CA SER A 147 43.26 16.69 -33.75
C SER A 147 44.00 15.55 -34.49
N ARG A 148 44.74 14.69 -33.76
CA ARG A 148 45.24 13.40 -34.24
C ARG A 148 44.59 12.26 -33.41
N PRO A 149 44.20 11.11 -33.98
CA PRO A 149 43.79 9.94 -33.20
C PRO A 149 45.00 9.34 -32.45
N GLY A 150 44.79 8.97 -31.19
CA GLY A 150 45.83 8.43 -30.31
C GLY A 150 46.32 7.04 -30.73
N HIS A 151 47.63 6.82 -30.61
CA HIS A 151 48.32 5.54 -30.81
C HIS A 151 47.94 4.47 -29.75
N PRO A 152 48.04 3.17 -30.08
CA PRO A 152 47.87 2.09 -29.11
C PRO A 152 49.03 2.06 -28.10
N SER A 153 48.71 1.98 -26.81
CA SER A 153 49.70 1.72 -25.75
C SER A 153 49.76 0.21 -25.47
N ALA A 154 50.93 -0.40 -25.64
CA ALA A 154 51.17 -1.82 -25.35
C ALA A 154 51.77 -2.00 -23.96
N TYR A 155 51.13 -2.80 -23.10
CA TYR A 155 51.71 -3.21 -21.81
C TYR A 155 52.54 -4.49 -22.00
N ARG A 156 53.73 -4.52 -21.39
CA ARG A 156 54.66 -5.66 -21.38
C ARG A 156 54.91 -6.07 -19.93
N ILE A 157 54.86 -7.36 -19.63
CA ILE A 157 55.36 -7.93 -18.38
C ILE A 157 56.27 -9.10 -18.77
N GLY A 158 57.51 -9.13 -18.26
CA GLY A 158 58.45 -10.23 -18.52
C GLY A 158 58.93 -10.40 -19.97
N GLY A 159 58.80 -9.38 -20.82
CA GLY A 159 59.30 -9.41 -22.21
C GLY A 159 58.37 -10.04 -23.24
N GLU A 160 57.27 -10.69 -22.84
CA GLU A 160 56.24 -11.19 -23.75
C GLU A 160 55.01 -10.28 -23.84
N ARG A 161 54.38 -10.27 -25.01
CA ARG A 161 53.31 -9.33 -25.42
C ARG A 161 51.96 -10.03 -25.27
N ILE A 162 51.15 -9.63 -24.28
CA ILE A 162 50.06 -10.49 -23.78
C ILE A 162 48.63 -10.05 -24.15
N ALA A 163 48.39 -8.82 -24.64
CA ALA A 163 47.04 -8.43 -25.10
C ALA A 163 47.03 -7.22 -26.06
N HIS A 164 46.05 -7.21 -26.97
CA HIS A 164 45.59 -6.02 -27.70
C HIS A 164 44.27 -5.55 -27.06
N VAL A 165 44.21 -4.30 -26.59
CA VAL A 165 42.97 -3.68 -26.13
C VAL A 165 42.47 -2.76 -27.24
N TRP A 166 41.29 -3.04 -27.77
CA TRP A 166 40.56 -2.13 -28.65
C TRP A 166 39.48 -1.45 -27.82
N TYR A 167 39.40 -0.13 -27.91
CA TYR A 167 38.19 0.61 -27.54
C TYR A 167 37.45 0.92 -28.83
N MET A 168 36.19 0.50 -28.93
CA MET A 168 35.27 1.07 -29.92
C MET A 168 34.43 2.12 -29.20
N ASP A 169 34.50 3.36 -29.68
CA ASP A 169 33.54 4.39 -29.38
C ASP A 169 32.36 4.14 -30.33
N GLU A 170 31.16 3.83 -29.84
CA GLU A 170 29.97 3.76 -30.70
C GLU A 170 29.53 5.18 -31.04
N GLY A 171 30.21 5.77 -32.01
CA GLY A 171 29.77 6.89 -32.84
C GLY A 171 30.03 6.54 -34.30
N SER A 172 29.14 6.97 -35.20
CA SER A 172 29.15 6.58 -36.61
C SER A 172 30.49 6.82 -37.29
N TYR A 173 31.24 5.75 -37.57
CA TYR A 173 32.40 5.76 -38.44
C TYR A 173 32.10 4.89 -39.66
N ILE A 174 32.02 5.52 -40.83
CA ILE A 174 32.00 4.84 -42.13
C ILE A 174 33.42 4.96 -42.68
N GLU A 175 34.13 3.84 -42.77
CA GLU A 175 35.35 3.73 -43.58
C GLU A 175 35.12 2.68 -44.67
N ASP A 176 35.58 3.02 -45.87
CA ASP A 176 35.23 2.42 -47.14
C ASP A 176 35.38 0.90 -47.24
N GLY A 177 34.36 0.27 -47.84
CA GLY A 177 34.55 -0.78 -48.84
C GLY A 177 34.96 -2.16 -48.35
N ARG A 178 33.97 -2.96 -47.92
CA ARG A 178 33.78 -4.36 -48.37
C ARG A 178 32.38 -4.85 -47.96
N GLU A 179 31.47 -4.75 -48.93
CA GLU A 179 30.16 -5.38 -48.92
C GLU A 179 30.29 -6.89 -48.71
N ASN A 180 29.71 -7.39 -47.62
CA ASN A 180 29.15 -8.75 -47.44
C ASN A 180 28.88 -9.10 -45.96
N GLY A 181 29.29 -8.26 -45.00
CA GLY A 181 29.00 -8.45 -43.57
C GLY A 181 27.74 -7.73 -43.06
N THR A 182 27.13 -6.85 -43.84
CA THR A 182 26.22 -5.83 -43.31
C THR A 182 24.76 -6.28 -43.17
N LEU A 183 24.22 -7.09 -44.08
CA LEU A 183 22.80 -7.45 -44.04
C LEU A 183 22.44 -8.39 -42.89
N ILE A 184 23.27 -9.42 -42.62
CA ILE A 184 23.00 -10.39 -41.54
C ILE A 184 23.23 -9.74 -40.17
N THR A 185 24.30 -8.96 -40.01
CA THR A 185 24.57 -8.27 -38.73
C THR A 185 23.56 -7.16 -38.47
N GLN A 186 23.09 -6.44 -39.49
CA GLN A 186 22.01 -5.46 -39.33
C GLN A 186 20.67 -6.13 -39.05
N ALA A 187 20.33 -7.24 -39.72
CA ALA A 187 19.12 -8.00 -39.44
C ALA A 187 19.13 -8.63 -38.04
N LEU A 188 20.29 -9.13 -37.59
CA LEU A 188 20.46 -9.70 -36.25
C LEU A 188 20.39 -8.61 -35.17
N ASN A 189 21.03 -7.46 -35.38
CA ASN A 189 20.92 -6.33 -34.46
C ASN A 189 19.51 -5.74 -34.44
N TRP A 190 18.80 -5.72 -35.57
CA TRP A 190 17.39 -5.34 -35.62
C TRP A 190 16.55 -6.35 -34.83
N ALA A 191 16.70 -7.66 -35.08
CA ALA A 191 15.97 -8.70 -34.37
C ALA A 191 16.24 -8.67 -32.86
N LEU A 192 17.49 -8.47 -32.44
CA LEU A 192 17.87 -8.33 -31.04
C LEU A 192 17.36 -7.01 -30.42
N HIS A 193 17.35 -5.91 -31.17
CA HIS A 193 16.74 -4.65 -30.71
C HIS A 193 15.23 -4.77 -30.60
N GLU A 194 14.58 -5.42 -31.55
CA GLU A 194 13.14 -5.67 -31.56
C GLU A 194 12.76 -6.60 -30.41
N GLU A 195 13.51 -7.68 -30.19
CA GLU A 195 13.35 -8.57 -29.05
C GLU A 195 13.65 -7.87 -27.72
N SER A 196 14.65 -6.99 -27.66
CA SER A 196 14.95 -6.18 -26.47
C SER A 196 13.89 -5.10 -26.21
N ILE A 197 13.31 -4.49 -27.23
CA ILE A 197 12.23 -3.49 -27.11
C ILE A 197 10.92 -4.18 -26.73
N LEU A 198 10.63 -5.34 -27.30
CA LEU A 198 9.50 -6.18 -26.93
C LEU A 198 9.66 -6.67 -25.48
N ASN A 199 10.83 -7.19 -25.11
CA ASN A 199 11.12 -7.66 -23.74
C ASN A 199 11.11 -6.51 -22.70
N ALA A 200 11.54 -5.30 -23.07
CA ALA A 200 11.51 -4.14 -22.17
C ALA A 200 10.07 -3.70 -21.80
N GLY A 201 9.06 -4.07 -22.59
CA GLY A 201 7.64 -3.83 -22.26
C GLY A 201 6.94 -5.02 -21.60
N HIS A 202 7.53 -6.22 -21.68
CA HIS A 202 6.89 -7.46 -21.25
C HIS A 202 7.13 -7.82 -19.79
N TYR A 203 8.24 -7.37 -19.19
CA TYR A 203 8.59 -7.68 -17.80
C TYR A 203 8.84 -6.40 -17.01
N ASP A 204 8.46 -6.42 -15.74
CA ASP A 204 8.74 -5.36 -14.79
C ASP A 204 10.23 -5.32 -14.42
N GLU A 205 10.84 -4.14 -14.51
CA GLU A 205 12.29 -3.96 -14.28
C GLU A 205 12.72 -4.26 -12.85
N LEU A 206 11.83 -4.06 -11.86
CA LEU A 206 12.16 -4.21 -10.45
C LEU A 206 12.14 -5.69 -10.04
N THR A 207 11.06 -6.38 -10.37
CA THR A 207 10.75 -7.74 -9.89
C THR A 207 11.13 -8.83 -10.89
N GLY A 208 11.23 -8.48 -12.18
CA GLY A 208 11.46 -9.43 -13.27
C GLY A 208 10.23 -10.28 -13.63
N LEU A 209 9.08 -10.05 -12.99
CA LEU A 209 7.82 -10.69 -13.35
C LEU A 209 7.20 -10.05 -14.60
N PRO A 210 6.34 -10.78 -15.35
CA PRO A 210 5.52 -10.21 -16.42
C PRO A 210 4.81 -8.91 -16.01
N SER A 211 4.82 -7.94 -16.91
CA SER A 211 3.99 -6.74 -16.83
C SER A 211 2.52 -7.11 -17.08
N LEU A 212 1.58 -6.28 -16.62
CA LEU A 212 0.14 -6.57 -16.74
C LEU A 212 -0.29 -6.89 -18.19
N THR A 213 0.21 -6.12 -19.16
CA THR A 213 -0.13 -6.31 -20.57
C THR A 213 0.38 -7.66 -21.11
N TRP A 214 1.56 -8.10 -20.67
CA TRP A 214 2.11 -9.39 -21.07
C TRP A 214 1.44 -10.55 -20.35
N PHE A 215 1.20 -10.39 -19.05
CA PHE A 215 0.46 -11.34 -18.23
C PHE A 215 -0.91 -11.66 -18.82
N PHE A 216 -1.67 -10.69 -19.33
CA PHE A 216 -2.96 -10.97 -19.95
C PHE A 216 -2.86 -11.91 -21.16
N LYS A 217 -1.80 -11.81 -21.96
CA LYS A 217 -1.57 -12.71 -23.09
C LYS A 217 -1.16 -14.11 -22.63
N LEU A 218 -0.27 -14.19 -21.63
CA LEU A 218 0.18 -15.47 -21.06
C LEU A 218 -0.96 -16.19 -20.35
N CYS A 219 -1.75 -15.45 -19.57
CA CYS A 219 -2.89 -15.95 -18.83
C CYS A 219 -3.98 -16.49 -19.77
N ASP A 220 -4.24 -15.86 -20.92
CA ASP A 220 -5.22 -16.35 -21.89
C ASP A 220 -4.83 -17.74 -22.46
N ALA A 221 -3.55 -17.89 -22.82
CA ALA A 221 -2.99 -19.18 -23.24
C ALA A 221 -3.05 -20.21 -22.10
N ARG A 222 -2.67 -19.81 -20.88
CA ARG A 222 -2.67 -20.70 -19.71
C ARG A 222 -4.07 -21.16 -19.31
N MET A 223 -5.06 -20.27 -19.34
CA MET A 223 -6.46 -20.61 -19.07
C MET A 223 -6.96 -21.64 -20.10
N SER A 224 -6.62 -21.48 -21.37
CA SER A 224 -6.97 -22.43 -22.43
C SER A 224 -6.32 -23.81 -22.22
N GLU A 225 -5.07 -23.85 -21.77
CA GLU A 225 -4.39 -25.11 -21.40
C GLU A 225 -5.09 -25.81 -20.24
N ILE A 226 -5.39 -25.07 -19.17
CA ILE A 226 -6.03 -25.60 -17.95
C ILE A 226 -7.42 -26.18 -18.29
N LEU A 227 -8.20 -25.49 -19.12
CA LEU A 227 -9.48 -25.99 -19.61
C LEU A 227 -9.32 -27.25 -20.46
N GLY A 228 -8.28 -27.32 -21.29
CA GLY A 228 -7.92 -28.51 -22.07
C GLY A 228 -7.55 -29.72 -21.19
N GLU A 229 -7.01 -29.48 -19.98
CA GLU A 229 -6.75 -30.51 -18.96
C GLU A 229 -8.02 -30.93 -18.21
N GLY A 230 -9.18 -30.32 -18.47
CA GLY A 230 -10.43 -30.57 -17.74
C GLY A 230 -10.46 -29.94 -16.34
N LYS A 231 -9.56 -29.01 -16.05
CA LYS A 231 -9.48 -28.28 -14.78
C LYS A 231 -10.09 -26.88 -14.92
N LYS A 232 -10.35 -26.23 -13.78
CA LYS A 232 -10.85 -24.86 -13.75
C LYS A 232 -9.71 -23.87 -13.59
N PRO A 233 -9.58 -22.85 -14.47
CA PRO A 233 -8.62 -21.78 -14.27
C PRO A 233 -9.01 -20.91 -13.09
N VAL A 234 -8.02 -20.45 -12.34
CA VAL A 234 -8.16 -19.60 -11.17
C VAL A 234 -7.25 -18.39 -11.33
N LEU A 235 -7.83 -17.20 -11.18
CA LEU A 235 -7.09 -15.95 -11.13
C LEU A 235 -6.97 -15.45 -9.70
N LEU A 236 -5.78 -14.97 -9.37
CA LEU A 236 -5.42 -14.39 -8.09
C LEU A 236 -5.06 -12.93 -8.30
N TYR A 237 -5.59 -12.06 -7.45
CA TYR A 237 -5.18 -10.66 -7.33
C TYR A 237 -4.66 -10.41 -5.92
N MET A 238 -3.52 -9.77 -5.77
CA MET A 238 -2.81 -9.64 -4.51
C MET A 238 -2.38 -8.19 -4.27
N ASP A 239 -2.56 -7.69 -3.04
CA ASP A 239 -2.19 -6.33 -2.62
C ASP A 239 -1.49 -6.38 -1.25
N LEU A 240 -0.26 -5.87 -1.18
CA LEU A 240 0.52 -5.78 0.07
C LEU A 240 0.09 -4.56 0.89
N ASN A 241 -0.55 -4.81 2.04
CA ASN A 241 -1.10 -3.76 2.88
C ASN A 241 -0.01 -2.93 3.56
N GLY A 242 -0.02 -1.61 3.35
CA GLY A 242 0.80 -0.67 4.13
C GLY A 242 2.16 -0.35 3.54
N MET A 243 2.42 -0.66 2.27
CA MET A 243 3.70 -0.37 1.60
C MET A 243 4.13 1.10 1.71
N LYS A 244 3.19 2.05 1.70
CA LYS A 244 3.48 3.47 1.90
C LYS A 244 4.08 3.76 3.28
N PHE A 245 3.50 3.17 4.34
CA PHE A 245 3.99 3.34 5.71
C PHE A 245 5.35 2.63 5.88
N PHE A 246 5.47 1.43 5.32
CA PHE A 246 6.73 0.69 5.28
C PHE A 246 7.86 1.50 4.65
N ASN A 247 7.62 2.08 3.46
CA ASN A 247 8.57 2.94 2.76
C ASN A 247 8.92 4.20 3.55
N HIS A 248 7.96 4.78 4.28
CA HIS A 248 8.24 5.92 5.16
C HIS A 248 9.16 5.53 6.33
N ARG A 249 8.98 4.33 6.87
CA ARG A 249 9.71 3.84 8.06
C ARG A 249 11.08 3.27 7.75
N TYR A 250 11.24 2.56 6.63
CA TYR A 250 12.44 1.80 6.27
C TYR A 250 13.13 2.30 5.00
N GLY A 251 12.47 3.18 4.23
CA GLY A 251 12.98 3.73 2.98
C GLY A 251 12.63 2.87 1.76
N PHE A 252 12.66 3.50 0.58
CA PHE A 252 12.27 2.86 -0.69
C PHE A 252 13.16 1.66 -1.07
N THR A 253 14.44 1.65 -0.70
CA THR A 253 15.34 0.52 -1.01
C THR A 253 14.91 -0.76 -0.31
N GLU A 254 14.49 -0.67 0.95
CA GLU A 254 13.95 -1.83 1.68
C GLU A 254 12.58 -2.25 1.15
N GLY A 255 11.76 -1.28 0.72
CA GLY A 255 10.51 -1.58 0.01
C GLY A 255 10.74 -2.35 -1.29
N ASP A 256 11.72 -1.94 -2.09
CA ASP A 256 12.14 -2.63 -3.32
C ASP A 256 12.62 -4.07 -3.04
N HIS A 257 13.33 -4.27 -1.92
CA HIS A 257 13.74 -5.61 -1.48
C HIS A 257 12.54 -6.48 -1.12
N LEU A 258 11.56 -5.93 -0.41
CA LEU A 258 10.33 -6.65 -0.06
C LEU A 258 9.54 -7.04 -1.31
N LEU A 259 9.37 -6.13 -2.28
CA LEU A 259 8.69 -6.42 -3.55
C LEU A 259 9.38 -7.53 -4.35
N LYS A 260 10.72 -7.51 -4.40
CA LYS A 260 11.50 -8.59 -5.04
C LYS A 260 11.37 -9.93 -4.32
N ALA A 261 11.38 -9.90 -2.99
CA ALA A 261 11.23 -11.12 -2.20
C ALA A 261 9.84 -11.73 -2.41
N PHE A 262 8.80 -10.90 -2.39
CA PHE A 262 7.43 -11.32 -2.69
C PHE A 262 7.28 -11.87 -4.11
N ALA A 263 7.88 -11.21 -5.11
CA ALA A 263 7.91 -11.70 -6.48
C ALA A 263 8.56 -13.10 -6.59
N GLY A 264 9.67 -13.33 -5.89
CA GLY A 264 10.32 -14.64 -5.83
C GLY A 264 9.43 -15.71 -5.18
N THR A 265 8.66 -15.34 -4.15
CA THR A 265 7.66 -16.23 -3.56
C THR A 265 6.56 -16.59 -4.58
N LEU A 266 6.05 -15.63 -5.35
CA LEU A 266 5.06 -15.92 -6.39
C LEU A 266 5.62 -16.83 -7.49
N GLU A 267 6.85 -16.59 -7.93
CA GLU A 267 7.53 -17.44 -8.91
C GLU A 267 7.66 -18.89 -8.43
N LYS A 268 7.93 -19.09 -7.13
CA LYS A 268 8.03 -20.41 -6.52
C LYS A 268 6.68 -21.14 -6.48
N HIS A 269 5.60 -20.46 -6.15
CA HIS A 269 4.27 -21.07 -5.97
C HIS A 269 3.49 -21.26 -7.27
N PHE A 270 3.60 -20.32 -8.21
CA PHE A 270 2.78 -20.29 -9.43
C PHE A 270 3.60 -20.38 -10.72
N GLY A 271 4.90 -20.12 -10.65
CA GLY A 271 5.77 -19.99 -11.82
C GLY A 271 5.84 -18.55 -12.33
N LYS A 272 6.99 -18.21 -12.93
CA LYS A 272 7.29 -16.85 -13.40
C LYS A 272 6.30 -16.32 -14.44
N GLU A 273 6.03 -17.11 -15.48
CA GLU A 273 5.14 -16.72 -16.59
C GLU A 273 3.66 -16.69 -16.19
N ASN A 274 3.32 -17.32 -15.06
CA ASN A 274 1.97 -17.32 -14.49
C ASN A 274 1.78 -16.24 -13.42
N SER A 275 2.81 -15.46 -13.12
CA SER A 275 2.79 -14.41 -12.10
C SER A 275 2.96 -13.04 -12.77
N CYS A 276 2.50 -11.99 -12.11
CA CYS A 276 2.56 -10.63 -12.64
C CYS A 276 2.83 -9.64 -11.54
N HIS A 277 3.74 -8.69 -11.82
CA HIS A 277 3.82 -7.45 -11.06
C HIS A 277 3.04 -6.37 -11.83
N ILE A 278 1.93 -5.91 -11.25
CA ILE A 278 0.98 -5.01 -11.93
C ILE A 278 1.53 -3.59 -11.87
N PHE A 279 1.64 -3.06 -10.66
CA PHE A 279 2.33 -1.81 -10.30
C PHE A 279 2.36 -1.67 -8.78
N ALA A 280 3.32 -0.89 -8.27
CA ALA A 280 3.47 -0.57 -6.85
C ALA A 280 3.51 -1.81 -5.94
N ASP A 281 2.43 -2.08 -5.23
CA ASP A 281 2.27 -3.12 -4.22
C ASP A 281 1.32 -4.24 -4.66
N ARG A 282 0.98 -4.28 -5.95
CA ARG A 282 -0.05 -5.15 -6.52
C ARG A 282 0.52 -6.20 -7.47
N PHE A 283 0.06 -7.43 -7.28
CA PHE A 283 0.48 -8.58 -8.04
C PHE A 283 -0.73 -9.40 -8.49
N ALA A 284 -0.54 -10.27 -9.47
CA ALA A 284 -1.53 -11.26 -9.88
C ALA A 284 -0.87 -12.59 -10.22
N ALA A 285 -1.66 -13.66 -10.18
CA ALA A 285 -1.23 -14.96 -10.66
C ALA A 285 -2.38 -15.73 -11.33
N CYS A 286 -2.04 -16.63 -12.24
CA CYS A 286 -2.96 -17.56 -12.89
C CYS A 286 -2.58 -18.99 -12.52
N THR A 287 -3.53 -19.76 -12.03
CA THR A 287 -3.32 -21.15 -11.64
C THR A 287 -4.54 -22.00 -11.98
N ALA A 288 -4.52 -23.29 -11.66
CA ALA A 288 -5.68 -24.17 -11.74
C ALA A 288 -6.25 -24.44 -10.35
N GLU A 289 -7.54 -24.81 -10.32
CA GLU A 289 -8.13 -25.51 -9.19
C GLU A 289 -7.51 -26.93 -9.16
N ASP A 290 -6.69 -27.18 -8.15
CA ASP A 290 -5.83 -28.37 -8.06
C ASP A 290 -6.60 -29.62 -7.55
N ASP A 291 -6.02 -30.81 -7.77
CA ASP A 291 -6.52 -32.13 -7.32
C ASP A 291 -6.58 -32.24 -5.76
N PRO A 292 -7.30 -33.22 -5.17
CA PRO A 292 -7.59 -33.30 -3.73
C PRO A 292 -6.40 -33.25 -2.77
N GLU A 293 -5.17 -33.55 -3.21
CA GLU A 293 -3.98 -33.63 -2.36
C GLU A 293 -3.16 -32.33 -2.29
N ASP A 294 -3.31 -31.43 -3.28
CA ASP A 294 -2.60 -30.13 -3.37
C ASP A 294 -3.60 -28.99 -3.64
N ASN A 295 -4.73 -28.98 -2.92
CA ASN A 295 -5.79 -28.01 -3.17
C ASN A 295 -5.25 -26.56 -3.03
N LEU A 296 -5.77 -25.67 -3.87
CA LEU A 296 -5.49 -24.24 -3.92
C LEU A 296 -5.44 -23.57 -2.54
N GLU A 297 -6.32 -23.94 -1.62
CA GLU A 297 -6.33 -23.40 -0.25
C GLU A 297 -5.05 -23.70 0.52
N ASN A 298 -4.49 -24.91 0.40
CA ASN A 298 -3.22 -25.26 1.05
C ASN A 298 -2.06 -24.43 0.50
N ARG A 299 -2.05 -24.19 -0.82
CA ARG A 299 -1.07 -23.33 -1.47
C ARG A 299 -1.20 -21.87 -1.04
N LEU A 300 -2.43 -21.37 -0.86
CA LEU A 300 -2.69 -20.04 -0.34
C LEU A 300 -2.23 -19.89 1.11
N CYS A 301 -2.52 -20.86 1.98
CA CYS A 301 -2.01 -20.89 3.36
C CYS A 301 -0.47 -20.90 3.40
N ALA A 302 0.17 -21.75 2.58
CA ALA A 302 1.64 -21.80 2.50
C ALA A 302 2.25 -20.49 1.98
N LEU A 303 1.57 -19.81 1.05
CA LEU A 303 1.93 -18.48 0.58
C LEU A 303 1.84 -17.46 1.71
N GLU A 304 0.74 -17.43 2.48
CA GLU A 304 0.56 -16.50 3.61
C GLU A 304 1.66 -16.66 4.67
N ASP A 305 1.99 -17.91 5.02
CA ASP A 305 3.06 -18.25 5.98
C ASP A 305 4.44 -17.79 5.49
N GLU A 306 4.75 -18.05 4.21
CA GLU A 306 6.03 -17.63 3.62
C GLU A 306 6.14 -16.12 3.52
N VAL A 307 5.04 -15.43 3.18
CA VAL A 307 4.95 -13.97 3.14
C VAL A 307 5.19 -13.38 4.53
N ALA A 308 4.63 -13.94 5.59
CA ALA A 308 4.86 -13.48 6.95
C ALA A 308 6.35 -13.56 7.37
N GLY A 309 7.08 -14.56 6.84
CA GLY A 309 8.51 -14.75 7.08
C GLY A 309 9.44 -13.86 6.24
N LEU A 310 8.94 -13.14 5.23
CA LEU A 310 9.78 -12.34 4.34
C LEU A 310 10.52 -11.23 5.09
N ASN A 311 11.66 -10.83 4.51
CA ASN A 311 12.50 -9.75 5.02
C ASN A 311 12.90 -9.93 6.51
N GLY A 312 13.15 -11.18 6.93
CA GLY A 312 13.51 -11.50 8.31
C GLY A 312 12.38 -11.32 9.32
N GLY A 313 11.13 -11.50 8.88
CA GLY A 313 9.93 -11.26 9.69
C GLY A 313 9.41 -9.82 9.66
N ASN A 314 10.10 -8.91 8.97
CA ASN A 314 9.63 -7.53 8.73
C ASN A 314 8.91 -7.44 7.37
N SER A 315 7.85 -8.24 7.23
CA SER A 315 7.00 -8.27 6.05
C SER A 315 5.72 -7.45 6.22
N LEU A 316 4.91 -7.42 5.17
CA LEU A 316 3.57 -6.83 5.18
C LEU A 316 2.51 -7.92 4.96
N PRO A 317 1.33 -7.77 5.57
CA PRO A 317 0.23 -8.67 5.30
C PRO A 317 -0.21 -8.54 3.84
N VAL A 318 -0.53 -9.67 3.21
CA VAL A 318 -1.03 -9.73 1.84
C VAL A 318 -2.53 -10.01 1.83
N ARG A 319 -3.28 -9.25 1.03
CA ARG A 319 -4.67 -9.56 0.71
C ARG A 319 -4.71 -10.30 -0.61
N ILE A 320 -5.47 -11.40 -0.67
CA ILE A 320 -5.56 -12.24 -1.86
C ILE A 320 -7.03 -12.41 -2.26
N GLY A 321 -7.40 -11.89 -3.42
CA GLY A 321 -8.67 -12.17 -4.05
C GLY A 321 -8.56 -13.32 -5.02
N VAL A 322 -9.47 -14.28 -4.91
CA VAL A 322 -9.44 -15.54 -5.66
C VAL A 322 -10.69 -15.66 -6.52
N TYR A 323 -10.54 -16.00 -7.79
CA TYR A 323 -11.69 -16.26 -8.66
C TYR A 323 -11.46 -17.46 -9.58
N SER A 324 -12.32 -18.48 -9.46
CA SER A 324 -12.39 -19.59 -10.40
C SER A 324 -13.17 -19.14 -11.64
N ALA A 325 -12.47 -18.99 -12.76
CA ALA A 325 -13.02 -18.48 -14.01
C ALA A 325 -13.97 -19.49 -14.68
N ALA A 326 -15.03 -18.98 -15.31
CA ALA A 326 -15.89 -19.81 -16.15
C ALA A 326 -15.21 -20.15 -17.49
N GLU A 327 -15.61 -21.25 -18.13
CA GLU A 327 -14.95 -21.80 -19.34
C GLU A 327 -14.84 -20.81 -20.52
N ASN A 328 -15.74 -19.85 -20.65
CA ASN A 328 -15.78 -18.89 -21.77
C ASN A 328 -15.55 -17.44 -21.32
N GLU A 329 -14.88 -17.26 -20.20
CA GLU A 329 -14.67 -15.93 -19.64
C GLU A 329 -13.32 -15.34 -20.05
N SER A 330 -13.34 -14.06 -20.45
CA SER A 330 -12.10 -13.35 -20.77
C SER A 330 -11.22 -13.17 -19.53
N VAL A 331 -9.89 -13.22 -19.70
CA VAL A 331 -8.90 -12.93 -18.66
C VAL A 331 -9.20 -11.63 -17.92
N SER A 332 -9.56 -10.56 -18.63
CA SER A 332 -9.86 -9.26 -18.02
C SER A 332 -11.03 -9.34 -17.04
N ALA A 333 -12.10 -10.03 -17.41
CA ALA A 333 -13.29 -10.18 -16.57
C ALA A 333 -13.02 -11.06 -15.34
N ALA A 334 -12.21 -12.11 -15.50
CA ALA A 334 -11.77 -12.94 -14.38
C ALA A 334 -10.81 -12.19 -13.45
N PHE A 335 -9.92 -11.36 -14.00
CA PHE A 335 -9.03 -10.48 -13.26
C PHE A 335 -9.79 -9.46 -12.42
N ASP A 336 -10.81 -8.81 -13.00
CA ASP A 336 -11.64 -7.84 -12.30
C ASP A 336 -12.40 -8.47 -11.12
N ARG A 337 -12.84 -9.72 -11.26
CA ARG A 337 -13.51 -10.46 -10.16
C ARG A 337 -12.56 -10.87 -9.05
N ALA A 338 -11.37 -11.37 -9.40
CA ALA A 338 -10.31 -11.62 -8.43
C ALA A 338 -9.96 -10.32 -7.67
N LYS A 339 -9.84 -9.21 -8.39
CA LYS A 339 -9.63 -7.89 -7.78
C LYS A 339 -10.77 -7.49 -6.84
N MET A 340 -12.04 -7.64 -7.24
CA MET A 340 -13.18 -7.35 -6.35
C MET A 340 -13.12 -8.16 -5.06
N ALA A 341 -12.75 -9.44 -5.13
CA ALA A 341 -12.57 -10.27 -3.95
C ALA A 341 -11.43 -9.76 -3.05
N CYS A 342 -10.30 -9.36 -3.64
CA CYS A 342 -9.18 -8.77 -2.91
C CYS A 342 -9.58 -7.45 -2.22
N ASP A 343 -10.26 -6.56 -2.95
CA ASP A 343 -10.71 -5.26 -2.45
C ASP A 343 -11.78 -5.42 -1.34
N SER A 344 -12.55 -6.52 -1.36
CA SER A 344 -13.52 -6.83 -0.30
C SER A 344 -12.87 -7.20 1.04
N ILE A 345 -11.57 -7.56 1.03
CA ILE A 345 -10.77 -7.74 2.23
C ILE A 345 -10.30 -6.34 2.63
N ARG A 346 -10.92 -5.77 3.68
CA ARG A 346 -10.57 -4.44 4.20
C ARG A 346 -9.22 -4.49 4.93
N GLN A 347 -8.69 -3.36 5.38
CA GLN A 347 -7.37 -3.30 6.04
C GLN A 347 -7.28 -4.30 7.21
N THR A 348 -6.57 -5.40 6.97
CA THR A 348 -6.26 -6.43 7.94
C THR A 348 -4.81 -6.32 8.35
N ASP A 349 -4.53 -6.51 9.64
CA ASP A 349 -3.17 -6.61 10.18
C ASP A 349 -2.52 -7.98 9.87
N VAL A 350 -3.31 -8.92 9.35
CA VAL A 350 -2.91 -10.28 8.98
C VAL A 350 -3.18 -10.52 7.50
N SER A 351 -2.38 -11.39 6.88
CA SER A 351 -2.64 -11.87 5.53
C SER A 351 -3.98 -12.61 5.51
N ALA A 352 -4.73 -12.46 4.42
CA ALA A 352 -6.00 -13.13 4.25
C ALA A 352 -6.31 -13.31 2.76
N TYR A 353 -7.00 -14.41 2.44
CA TYR A 353 -7.58 -14.64 1.12
C TYR A 353 -9.12 -14.70 1.17
N ARG A 354 -9.75 -14.39 0.03
CA ARG A 354 -11.20 -14.51 -0.13
C ARG A 354 -11.56 -14.89 -1.56
N PHE A 355 -12.46 -15.85 -1.68
CA PHE A 355 -13.05 -16.21 -2.97
C PHE A 355 -14.13 -15.20 -3.37
N TYR A 356 -14.13 -14.83 -4.64
CA TYR A 356 -15.18 -14.04 -5.24
C TYR A 356 -16.51 -14.78 -5.15
N CYS A 357 -17.55 -14.04 -4.74
CA CYS A 357 -18.94 -14.47 -4.83
C CYS A 357 -19.78 -13.38 -5.49
N THR A 358 -20.92 -13.76 -6.06
CA THR A 358 -21.80 -12.83 -6.81
C THR A 358 -22.27 -11.65 -5.98
N GLU A 359 -22.44 -11.85 -4.67
CA GLU A 359 -22.84 -10.81 -3.71
C GLU A 359 -21.82 -9.67 -3.64
N MET A 360 -20.52 -9.94 -3.86
CA MET A 360 -19.49 -8.90 -3.89
C MET A 360 -19.66 -7.95 -5.08
N HIS A 361 -20.04 -8.49 -6.23
CA HIS A 361 -20.28 -7.68 -7.43
C HIS A 361 -21.49 -6.78 -7.26
N ASP A 362 -22.57 -7.32 -6.69
CA ASP A 362 -23.76 -6.52 -6.37
C ASP A 362 -23.45 -5.42 -5.36
N ALA A 363 -22.66 -5.72 -4.32
CA ALA A 363 -22.21 -4.72 -3.36
C ALA A 363 -21.38 -3.61 -4.02
N PHE A 364 -20.41 -3.98 -4.87
CA PHE A 364 -19.59 -3.02 -5.61
C PHE A 364 -20.42 -2.16 -6.57
N ARG A 365 -21.36 -2.76 -7.31
CA ARG A 365 -22.29 -2.05 -8.20
C ARG A 365 -23.14 -1.05 -7.42
N LYS A 366 -23.68 -1.44 -6.25
CA LYS A 366 -24.43 -0.55 -5.36
C LYS A 366 -23.59 0.62 -4.87
N GLN A 367 -22.35 0.37 -4.46
CA GLN A 367 -21.42 1.43 -4.02
C GLN A 367 -21.14 2.45 -5.14
N GLN A 368 -20.88 1.99 -6.36
CA GLN A 368 -20.72 2.88 -7.52
C GLN A 368 -21.98 3.70 -7.78
N TYR A 369 -23.15 3.07 -7.69
CA TYR A 369 -24.44 3.75 -7.84
C TYR A 369 -24.62 4.84 -6.78
N ILE A 370 -24.34 4.54 -5.51
CA ILE A 370 -24.42 5.47 -4.37
C ILE A 370 -23.51 6.68 -4.62
N ALA A 371 -22.25 6.45 -4.98
CA ALA A 371 -21.28 7.51 -5.27
C ALA A 371 -21.75 8.45 -6.37
N ALA A 372 -22.29 7.88 -7.45
CA ALA A 372 -22.75 8.64 -8.62
C ALA A 372 -24.05 9.42 -8.34
N ASN A 373 -24.89 8.96 -7.41
CA ASN A 373 -26.25 9.49 -7.24
C ASN A 373 -26.49 10.24 -5.93
N ILE A 374 -25.59 10.25 -4.93
CA ILE A 374 -25.84 10.90 -3.63
C ILE A 374 -26.31 12.35 -3.75
N ASP A 375 -25.66 13.18 -4.58
CA ASP A 375 -26.04 14.58 -4.78
C ASP A 375 -27.42 14.73 -5.45
N ARG A 376 -27.73 13.82 -6.38
CA ARG A 376 -29.02 13.77 -7.06
C ARG A 376 -30.12 13.31 -6.11
N ALA A 377 -29.85 12.28 -5.32
CA ALA A 377 -30.77 11.71 -4.35
C ALA A 377 -31.17 12.71 -3.28
N ILE A 378 -30.23 13.53 -2.80
CA ILE A 378 -30.50 14.67 -1.90
C ILE A 378 -31.40 15.70 -2.59
N ARG A 379 -31.02 16.16 -3.79
CA ARG A 379 -31.73 17.22 -4.52
C ARG A 379 -33.15 16.82 -4.92
N GLU A 380 -33.33 15.58 -5.39
CA GLU A 380 -34.61 15.04 -5.84
C GLU A 380 -35.41 14.38 -4.70
N LYS A 381 -34.93 14.51 -3.45
CA LYS A 381 -35.57 14.00 -2.23
C LYS A 381 -35.86 12.49 -2.29
N TRP A 382 -34.96 11.72 -2.89
CA TRP A 382 -34.98 10.26 -2.79
C TRP A 382 -34.54 9.81 -1.40
N ILE A 383 -33.68 10.60 -0.76
CA ILE A 383 -33.39 10.45 0.66
C ILE A 383 -34.46 11.18 1.46
N ARG A 384 -35.06 10.47 2.41
CA ARG A 384 -36.07 10.95 3.35
C ARG A 384 -35.52 10.83 4.78
N VAL A 385 -35.97 11.71 5.65
CA VAL A 385 -35.66 11.65 7.08
C VAL A 385 -36.86 11.07 7.82
N TYR A 386 -36.61 10.00 8.54
CA TYR A 386 -37.56 9.36 9.44
C TYR A 386 -37.18 9.75 10.86
N TYR A 387 -38.19 9.94 11.71
CA TYR A 387 -37.99 10.38 13.08
C TYR A 387 -38.43 9.27 14.02
N GLN A 388 -37.54 8.87 14.93
CA GLN A 388 -37.87 7.88 15.95
C GLN A 388 -38.09 8.58 17.30
N PRO A 389 -39.21 8.33 17.99
CA PRO A 389 -39.50 8.98 19.26
C PRO A 389 -38.59 8.48 20.38
N ILE A 390 -38.09 9.41 21.17
CA ILE A 390 -37.39 9.18 22.43
C ILE A 390 -38.28 9.73 23.55
N VAL A 391 -38.59 8.90 24.54
CA VAL A 391 -39.52 9.23 25.62
C VAL A 391 -38.83 9.31 26.97
N ARG A 392 -39.35 10.14 27.89
CA ARG A 392 -38.85 10.17 29.27
C ARG A 392 -39.21 8.86 29.97
N ALA A 393 -38.24 8.22 30.61
CA ALA A 393 -38.49 6.97 31.31
C ALA A 393 -39.54 7.13 32.43
N LYS A 394 -39.54 8.29 33.09
CA LYS A 394 -40.42 8.61 34.24
C LYS A 394 -41.91 8.49 33.93
N ASP A 395 -42.36 9.07 32.82
CA ASP A 395 -43.79 9.25 32.51
C ASP A 395 -44.17 8.88 31.08
N GLY A 396 -43.22 8.47 30.23
CA GLY A 396 -43.45 8.10 28.84
C GLY A 396 -43.75 9.29 27.92
N THR A 397 -43.56 10.53 28.37
CA THR A 397 -43.76 11.71 27.53
C THR A 397 -42.67 11.81 26.47
N LEU A 398 -43.05 12.18 25.24
CA LEU A 398 -42.10 12.47 24.16
C LEU A 398 -41.19 13.63 24.59
N CYS A 399 -39.86 13.41 24.57
CA CYS A 399 -38.89 14.43 24.91
C CYS A 399 -37.92 14.79 23.79
N ASP A 400 -37.61 13.86 22.89
CA ASP A 400 -36.70 14.07 21.78
C ASP A 400 -37.09 13.15 20.61
N GLU A 401 -36.52 13.38 19.44
CA GLU A 401 -36.64 12.47 18.29
C GLU A 401 -35.28 12.30 17.60
N GLU A 402 -34.94 11.07 17.23
CA GLU A 402 -33.75 10.80 16.43
C GLU A 402 -34.06 10.90 14.94
N ALA A 403 -33.27 11.68 14.20
CA ALA A 403 -33.41 11.87 12.77
C ALA A 403 -32.56 10.84 11.99
N LEU A 404 -33.25 9.94 11.29
CA LEU A 404 -32.68 8.78 10.62
C LEU A 404 -32.90 8.82 9.12
N ALA A 405 -31.81 8.76 8.34
CA ALA A 405 -31.90 8.74 6.88
C ALA A 405 -32.49 7.43 6.34
N ARG A 406 -33.31 7.53 5.30
CA ARG A 406 -33.87 6.41 4.52
C ARG A 406 -33.77 6.75 3.04
N TRP A 407 -33.09 5.93 2.25
CA TRP A 407 -32.93 6.17 0.82
C TRP A 407 -33.95 5.34 0.03
N ILE A 408 -34.94 6.04 -0.52
CA ILE A 408 -36.02 5.49 -1.35
C ILE A 408 -35.71 5.86 -2.80
N ASP A 409 -34.92 5.02 -3.45
CA ASP A 409 -34.46 5.25 -4.82
C ASP A 409 -35.53 4.81 -5.84
N PRO A 410 -35.78 5.59 -6.91
CA PRO A 410 -36.77 5.22 -7.93
C PRO A 410 -36.37 4.00 -8.77
N THR A 411 -35.07 3.67 -8.82
CA THR A 411 -34.53 2.57 -9.65
C THR A 411 -34.14 1.37 -8.80
N GLU A 412 -33.37 1.57 -7.73
CA GLU A 412 -32.87 0.50 -6.86
C GLU A 412 -33.86 0.13 -5.73
N GLY A 413 -34.94 0.89 -5.56
CA GLY A 413 -35.89 0.71 -4.48
C GLY A 413 -35.36 1.20 -3.13
N PHE A 414 -35.66 0.48 -2.05
CA PHE A 414 -35.18 0.86 -0.72
C PHE A 414 -33.72 0.45 -0.51
N LEU A 415 -32.83 1.42 -0.38
CA LEU A 415 -31.43 1.22 0.01
C LEU A 415 -31.32 1.37 1.53
N SER A 416 -30.88 0.31 2.20
CA SER A 416 -30.75 0.29 3.66
C SER A 416 -29.64 1.26 4.11
N PRO A 417 -29.76 1.94 5.26
CA PRO A 417 -28.65 2.70 5.85
C PRO A 417 -27.34 1.91 5.92
N ALA A 418 -27.41 0.61 6.22
CA ALA A 418 -26.25 -0.28 6.25
C ALA A 418 -25.57 -0.48 4.88
N ASP A 419 -26.28 -0.24 3.76
CA ASP A 419 -25.71 -0.35 2.42
C ASP A 419 -24.92 0.90 2.03
N PHE A 420 -25.34 2.10 2.47
CA PHE A 420 -24.77 3.36 1.98
C PHE A 420 -23.98 4.15 3.02
N ILE A 421 -24.32 4.11 4.32
CA ILE A 421 -23.60 4.88 5.35
C ILE A 421 -22.11 4.47 5.40
N PRO A 422 -21.75 3.18 5.53
CA PRO A 422 -20.34 2.79 5.62
C PRO A 422 -19.53 3.20 4.39
N PHE A 423 -20.16 3.16 3.22
CA PHE A 423 -19.52 3.59 1.98
C PHE A 423 -19.33 5.11 1.92
N LEU A 424 -20.33 5.89 2.32
CA LEU A 424 -20.23 7.34 2.39
C LEU A 424 -19.19 7.79 3.42
N GLU A 425 -19.05 7.08 4.54
CA GLU A 425 -18.03 7.33 5.54
C GLU A 425 -16.61 7.09 4.98
N GLU A 426 -16.40 5.93 4.36
CA GLU A 426 -15.13 5.50 3.77
C GLU A 426 -14.68 6.45 2.64
N THR A 427 -15.63 6.98 1.88
CA THR A 427 -15.35 7.92 0.77
C THR A 427 -15.33 9.39 1.20
N GLY A 428 -15.59 9.69 2.48
CA GLY A 428 -15.65 11.06 2.99
C GLY A 428 -16.80 11.89 2.39
N LEU A 429 -17.90 11.23 2.00
CA LEU A 429 -19.10 11.84 1.42
C LEU A 429 -20.28 11.92 2.39
N ILE A 430 -20.21 11.24 3.55
CA ILE A 430 -21.28 11.14 4.56
C ILE A 430 -21.78 12.49 5.04
N TYR A 431 -20.89 13.46 5.11
CA TYR A 431 -21.18 14.85 5.42
C TYR A 431 -22.32 15.48 4.62
N LYS A 432 -22.51 15.03 3.38
CA LYS A 432 -23.60 15.52 2.51
C LYS A 432 -24.94 15.05 3.04
N LEU A 433 -24.98 13.81 3.50
CA LEU A 433 -26.14 13.20 4.13
C LEU A 433 -26.45 13.87 5.46
N ASP A 434 -25.46 14.03 6.35
CA ASP A 434 -25.72 14.52 7.71
C ASP A 434 -26.17 15.98 7.70
N LEU A 435 -25.58 16.81 6.83
CA LEU A 435 -26.07 18.17 6.62
C LEU A 435 -27.46 18.20 5.98
N PHE A 436 -27.80 17.26 5.11
CA PHE A 436 -29.17 17.15 4.59
C PHE A 436 -30.16 16.76 5.71
N VAL A 437 -29.79 15.81 6.57
CA VAL A 437 -30.61 15.40 7.73
C VAL A 437 -30.84 16.58 8.67
N LEU A 438 -29.80 17.36 8.96
CA LEU A 438 -29.90 18.59 9.75
C LEU A 438 -30.90 19.59 9.13
N GLU A 439 -30.81 19.85 7.82
CA GLU A 439 -31.72 20.79 7.15
C GLU A 439 -33.19 20.35 7.24
N GLU A 440 -33.47 19.06 7.09
CA GLU A 440 -34.84 18.54 7.24
C GLU A 440 -35.32 18.60 8.69
N ALA A 441 -34.44 18.30 9.67
CA ALA A 441 -34.75 18.46 11.09
C ALA A 441 -35.08 19.92 11.44
N LEU A 442 -34.29 20.88 10.95
CA LEU A 442 -34.53 22.31 11.13
C LEU A 442 -35.84 22.75 10.45
N ALA A 443 -36.12 22.25 9.23
CA ALA A 443 -37.38 22.52 8.54
C ALA A 443 -38.59 22.02 9.31
N LYS A 444 -38.53 20.80 9.86
CA LYS A 444 -39.57 20.22 10.72
C LYS A 444 -39.79 21.06 11.99
N ILE A 445 -38.71 21.43 12.69
CA ILE A 445 -38.78 22.27 13.89
C ILE A 445 -39.51 23.58 13.58
N ARG A 446 -39.09 24.30 12.54
CA ARG A 446 -39.71 25.57 12.14
C ARG A 446 -41.17 25.42 11.77
N SER A 447 -41.50 24.42 10.95
CA SER A 447 -42.88 24.18 10.52
C SER A 447 -43.82 23.97 11.71
N ARG A 448 -43.36 23.25 12.75
CA ARG A 448 -44.15 23.06 13.98
C ARG A 448 -44.22 24.33 14.84
N GLN A 449 -43.13 25.08 14.95
CA GLN A 449 -43.11 26.37 15.66
C GLN A 449 -44.10 27.36 15.03
N GLU A 450 -44.10 27.48 13.70
CA GLU A 450 -45.01 28.35 12.95
C GLU A 450 -46.48 27.94 13.11
N ALA A 451 -46.74 26.63 13.19
CA ALA A 451 -48.07 26.08 13.45
C ALA A 451 -48.51 26.16 14.92
N GLY A 452 -47.65 26.62 15.83
CA GLY A 452 -47.93 26.64 17.28
C GLY A 452 -48.04 25.24 17.90
N LEU A 453 -47.48 24.23 17.25
CA LEU A 453 -47.48 22.84 17.72
C LEU A 453 -46.32 22.59 18.69
N PRO A 454 -46.44 21.63 19.63
CA PRO A 454 -45.32 21.25 20.50
C PRO A 454 -44.11 20.84 19.68
N VAL A 455 -42.91 21.22 20.10
CA VAL A 455 -41.65 20.84 19.44
C VAL A 455 -40.71 20.22 20.47
N VAL A 456 -39.99 19.18 20.05
CA VAL A 456 -38.98 18.51 20.83
C VAL A 456 -37.62 18.58 20.11
N PRO A 457 -36.50 18.58 20.84
CA PRO A 457 -35.18 18.51 20.21
C PRO A 457 -35.04 17.32 19.27
N GLN A 458 -34.23 17.49 18.23
CA GLN A 458 -33.92 16.46 17.24
C GLN A 458 -32.45 16.08 17.39
N SER A 459 -32.15 14.78 17.45
CA SER A 459 -30.77 14.30 17.42
C SER A 459 -30.33 13.92 16.01
N ILE A 460 -29.07 14.21 15.69
CA ILE A 460 -28.43 13.85 14.41
C ILE A 460 -27.13 13.10 14.67
N ASN A 461 -26.87 12.10 13.84
CA ASN A 461 -25.66 11.30 13.89
C ASN A 461 -24.53 11.99 13.12
N LEU A 462 -23.33 12.02 13.68
CA LEU A 462 -22.11 12.43 12.98
C LEU A 462 -21.09 11.30 12.99
N SER A 463 -20.52 11.05 11.82
CA SER A 463 -19.44 10.09 11.65
C SER A 463 -18.07 10.72 11.91
N ARG A 464 -17.02 9.88 11.95
CA ARG A 464 -15.64 10.38 12.03
C ARG A 464 -15.28 11.27 10.84
N SER A 465 -15.65 10.85 9.63
CA SER A 465 -15.19 11.52 8.42
C SER A 465 -15.85 12.88 8.22
N ASP A 466 -16.90 13.22 8.96
CA ASP A 466 -17.43 14.60 9.02
C ASP A 466 -16.43 15.60 9.58
N PHE A 467 -15.64 15.15 10.54
CA PHE A 467 -14.60 15.95 11.16
C PHE A 467 -13.29 15.93 10.34
N GLU A 468 -13.22 15.11 9.30
CA GLU A 468 -12.06 14.97 8.42
C GLU A 468 -12.31 15.75 7.13
N GLY A 469 -11.62 16.88 6.96
CA GLY A 469 -11.63 17.67 5.72
C GLY A 469 -12.55 18.90 5.74
N ARG A 470 -13.36 19.10 6.78
CA ARG A 470 -14.25 20.28 6.93
C ARG A 470 -14.44 20.65 8.40
N ASP A 471 -14.77 21.93 8.66
CA ASP A 471 -15.20 22.35 9.99
C ASP A 471 -16.71 22.12 10.16
N ILE A 472 -17.07 20.88 10.46
CA ILE A 472 -18.49 20.48 10.61
C ILE A 472 -19.20 21.26 11.71
N VAL A 473 -18.52 21.56 12.83
CA VAL A 473 -19.10 22.28 13.97
C VAL A 473 -19.59 23.66 13.53
N GLU A 474 -18.74 24.39 12.82
CA GLU A 474 -19.08 25.73 12.32
C GLU A 474 -20.18 25.68 11.25
N GLU A 475 -20.16 24.67 10.40
CA GLU A 475 -21.19 24.51 9.36
C GLU A 475 -22.58 24.20 9.94
N ILE A 476 -22.65 23.35 10.97
CA ILE A 476 -23.89 23.07 11.71
C ILE A 476 -24.38 24.35 12.41
N ARG A 477 -23.50 25.01 13.18
CA ARG A 477 -23.80 26.27 13.88
C ARG A 477 -24.42 27.30 12.93
N ARG A 478 -23.77 27.53 11.79
CA ARG A 478 -24.21 28.49 10.77
C ARG A 478 -25.60 28.17 10.20
N ARG A 479 -25.93 26.89 9.99
CA ARG A 479 -27.23 26.46 9.46
C ARG A 479 -28.34 26.60 10.49
N VAL A 480 -28.06 26.24 11.74
CA VAL A 480 -28.99 26.39 12.86
C VAL A 480 -29.31 27.87 13.09
N ASP A 481 -28.28 28.73 13.13
CA ASP A 481 -28.43 30.20 13.19
C ASP A 481 -29.29 30.73 12.05
N ALA A 482 -28.99 30.32 10.81
CA ALA A 482 -29.72 30.77 9.63
C ALA A 482 -31.18 30.30 9.62
N ALA A 483 -31.47 29.19 10.30
CA ALA A 483 -32.83 28.73 10.50
C ALA A 483 -33.57 29.48 11.62
N GLY A 484 -32.87 30.23 12.48
CA GLY A 484 -33.47 30.89 13.64
C GLY A 484 -33.96 29.90 14.70
N VAL A 485 -33.39 28.69 14.72
CA VAL A 485 -33.71 27.64 15.69
C VAL A 485 -32.74 27.74 16.87
N SER A 486 -33.23 27.54 18.09
CA SER A 486 -32.37 27.52 19.27
C SER A 486 -31.45 26.29 19.26
N HIS A 487 -30.19 26.46 19.67
CA HIS A 487 -29.17 25.42 19.53
C HIS A 487 -29.45 24.18 20.39
N ASP A 488 -30.16 24.34 21.51
CA ASP A 488 -30.62 23.27 22.39
C ASP A 488 -31.70 22.36 21.75
N MET A 489 -32.24 22.76 20.60
CA MET A 489 -33.17 21.94 19.81
C MET A 489 -32.45 20.94 18.90
N ILE A 490 -31.13 20.98 18.82
CA ILE A 490 -30.31 20.01 18.07
C ILE A 490 -29.34 19.34 19.02
N SER A 491 -29.38 18.02 19.06
CA SER A 491 -28.39 17.19 19.75
C SER A 491 -27.52 16.48 18.72
N VAL A 492 -26.22 16.36 19.00
CA VAL A 492 -25.26 15.70 18.12
C VAL A 492 -24.82 14.39 18.75
N GLU A 493 -24.98 13.29 18.02
CA GLU A 493 -24.59 11.95 18.43
C GLU A 493 -23.25 11.58 17.81
N ILE A 494 -22.32 11.09 18.64
CA ILE A 494 -20.97 10.69 18.23
C ILE A 494 -20.68 9.32 18.84
N THR A 495 -20.32 8.34 18.01
CA THR A 495 -20.04 6.97 18.47
C THR A 495 -18.72 6.86 19.25
N GLU A 496 -18.65 5.90 20.17
CA GLU A 496 -17.46 5.60 20.99
C GLU A 496 -16.18 5.40 20.13
N SER A 497 -16.32 4.66 19.02
CA SER A 497 -15.21 4.26 18.16
C SER A 497 -14.47 5.45 17.52
N ILE A 498 -15.21 6.52 17.19
CA ILE A 498 -14.68 7.73 16.58
C ILE A 498 -13.69 8.40 17.53
N ILE A 499 -14.03 8.44 18.82
CA ILE A 499 -13.29 9.17 19.85
C ILE A 499 -11.91 8.54 20.12
N GLY A 500 -11.86 7.23 20.30
CA GLY A 500 -10.63 6.53 20.69
C GLY A 500 -9.47 6.72 19.70
N SER A 501 -9.78 6.98 18.44
CA SER A 501 -8.79 7.10 17.36
C SER A 501 -8.08 8.45 17.26
N SER A 502 -8.68 9.52 17.80
CA SER A 502 -8.17 10.91 17.68
C SER A 502 -8.67 11.76 18.85
N PHE A 503 -8.43 11.26 20.05
CA PHE A 503 -9.04 11.72 21.29
C PHE A 503 -8.90 13.22 21.58
N GLU A 504 -7.70 13.80 21.51
CA GLU A 504 -7.49 15.23 21.80
C GLU A 504 -8.26 16.12 20.82
N TYR A 505 -8.26 15.74 19.54
CA TYR A 505 -8.99 16.45 18.51
C TYR A 505 -10.50 16.37 18.74
N MET A 506 -11.03 15.16 18.99
CA MET A 506 -12.46 14.95 19.24
C MET A 506 -12.93 15.66 20.50
N ASN A 507 -12.15 15.66 21.59
CA ASN A 507 -12.48 16.41 22.81
C ASN A 507 -12.62 17.92 22.51
N ALA A 508 -11.72 18.48 21.69
CA ALA A 508 -11.84 19.88 21.26
C ALA A 508 -13.12 20.13 20.46
N GLN A 509 -13.53 19.21 19.56
CA GLN A 509 -14.77 19.36 18.79
C GLN A 509 -16.03 19.26 19.67
N VAL A 510 -16.07 18.29 20.60
CA VAL A 510 -17.17 18.15 21.56
C VAL A 510 -17.32 19.41 22.40
N LYS A 511 -16.21 19.93 22.93
CA LYS A 511 -16.22 21.20 23.67
C LYS A 511 -16.75 22.34 22.81
N ARG A 512 -16.34 22.45 21.55
CA ARG A 512 -16.84 23.49 20.63
C ARG A 512 -18.35 23.37 20.41
N PHE A 513 -18.91 22.18 20.24
CA PHE A 513 -20.37 22.02 20.14
C PHE A 513 -21.08 22.53 21.40
N ARG A 514 -20.59 22.13 22.58
CA ARG A 514 -21.17 22.54 23.87
C ARG A 514 -21.03 24.03 24.15
N ASP A 515 -19.89 24.63 23.82
CA ASP A 515 -19.66 26.08 23.92
C ASP A 515 -20.61 26.86 22.99
N ASN A 516 -21.08 26.23 21.90
CA ASN A 516 -22.12 26.77 21.02
C ASN A 516 -23.54 26.45 21.51
N GLY A 517 -23.74 25.73 22.61
CA GLY A 517 -25.07 25.42 23.16
C GLY A 517 -25.75 24.19 22.55
N PHE A 518 -25.04 23.37 21.79
CA PHE A 518 -25.52 22.06 21.34
C PHE A 518 -25.30 21.02 22.43
N ALA A 519 -26.27 20.13 22.63
CA ALA A 519 -26.06 18.94 23.46
C ALA A 519 -25.26 17.90 22.66
N VAL A 520 -24.31 17.24 23.31
CA VAL A 520 -23.50 16.18 22.69
C VAL A 520 -23.72 14.86 23.40
N TRP A 521 -24.15 13.86 22.63
CA TRP A 521 -24.49 12.53 23.11
C TRP A 521 -23.42 11.54 22.66
N MET A 522 -23.01 10.66 23.57
CA MET A 522 -22.16 9.52 23.24
C MET A 522 -23.04 8.37 22.79
N ASP A 523 -22.87 7.94 21.54
CA ASP A 523 -23.65 6.86 20.94
C ASP A 523 -22.92 5.51 20.98
N ASP A 524 -23.68 4.43 20.86
CA ASP A 524 -23.20 3.03 20.85
C ASP A 524 -22.33 2.64 22.05
N PHE A 525 -22.58 3.21 23.23
CA PHE A 525 -21.76 2.95 24.42
C PHE A 525 -21.80 1.45 24.80
N GLY A 526 -20.62 0.85 24.94
CA GLY A 526 -20.47 -0.56 25.34
C GLY A 526 -20.32 -1.56 24.18
N SER A 527 -20.27 -1.06 22.95
CA SER A 527 -19.88 -1.83 21.75
C SER A 527 -18.35 -1.87 21.54
N GLY A 528 -17.60 -0.94 22.16
CA GLY A 528 -16.15 -0.78 22.02
C GLY A 528 -15.31 -1.18 23.25
N TYR A 529 -13.99 -1.12 23.10
CA TYR A 529 -13.01 -1.56 24.12
C TYR A 529 -12.46 -0.43 25.02
N SER A 530 -12.90 0.83 24.89
CA SER A 530 -12.23 1.99 25.56
C SER A 530 -13.17 3.06 26.13
N ALA A 531 -14.39 2.68 26.51
CA ALA A 531 -15.45 3.60 26.90
C ALA A 531 -15.19 4.40 28.19
N LEU A 532 -14.43 3.85 29.15
CA LEU A 532 -14.23 4.48 30.47
C LEU A 532 -13.26 5.66 30.44
N ASP A 533 -12.14 5.54 29.73
CA ASP A 533 -11.16 6.63 29.59
C ASP A 533 -11.76 7.82 28.83
N VAL A 534 -12.61 7.52 27.85
CA VAL A 534 -13.40 8.50 27.09
C VAL A 534 -14.37 9.24 28.01
N LEU A 535 -15.17 8.51 28.80
CA LEU A 535 -16.11 9.10 29.75
C LEU A 535 -15.44 9.97 30.82
N GLN A 536 -14.21 9.63 31.23
CA GLN A 536 -13.49 10.41 32.23
C GLN A 536 -13.03 11.78 31.69
N SER A 537 -12.84 11.90 30.39
CA SER A 537 -12.02 12.97 29.83
C SER A 537 -12.74 13.89 28.86
N ILE A 538 -13.86 13.44 28.31
CA ILE A 538 -14.72 14.22 27.43
C ILE A 538 -16.03 14.44 28.15
N GLU A 539 -16.45 15.70 28.21
CA GLU A 539 -17.70 16.07 28.85
C GLU A 539 -18.87 15.92 27.87
N PHE A 540 -19.56 14.80 27.94
CA PHE A 540 -20.83 14.57 27.26
C PHE A 540 -22.00 15.05 28.10
N ASP A 541 -23.15 15.28 27.47
CA ASP A 541 -24.41 15.60 28.16
C ASP A 541 -25.25 14.34 28.40
N LEU A 542 -25.07 13.31 27.56
CA LEU A 542 -25.88 12.08 27.57
C LEU A 542 -25.09 10.86 27.06
N ILE A 543 -25.37 9.68 27.60
CA ILE A 543 -24.90 8.38 27.09
C ILE A 543 -26.09 7.59 26.50
N LYS A 544 -25.96 7.10 25.26
CA LYS A 544 -26.88 6.15 24.65
C LYS A 544 -26.29 4.73 24.78
N PHE A 545 -27.03 3.85 25.44
CA PHE A 545 -26.69 2.43 25.60
C PHE A 545 -27.25 1.64 24.42
N ASP A 546 -26.35 0.96 23.70
CA ASP A 546 -26.67 0.16 22.52
C ASP A 546 -27.72 -0.94 22.79
N MET A 547 -28.49 -1.28 21.75
CA MET A 547 -29.53 -2.30 21.80
C MET A 547 -29.04 -3.69 22.25
N SER A 548 -27.74 -4.01 22.16
CA SER A 548 -27.20 -5.28 22.67
C SER A 548 -27.41 -5.45 24.18
N PHE A 549 -27.54 -4.36 24.95
CA PHE A 549 -27.90 -4.45 26.36
C PHE A 549 -29.31 -5.01 26.57
N MET A 550 -30.25 -4.76 25.65
CA MET A 550 -31.59 -5.34 25.72
C MET A 550 -31.57 -6.84 25.45
N ARG A 551 -30.69 -7.30 24.56
CA ARG A 551 -30.47 -8.75 24.35
C ARG A 551 -29.89 -9.41 25.61
N LYS A 552 -28.88 -8.79 26.22
CA LYS A 552 -28.28 -9.28 27.48
C LYS A 552 -29.27 -9.28 28.65
N LEU A 553 -30.22 -8.33 28.66
CA LEU A 553 -31.30 -8.27 29.63
C LEU A 553 -32.24 -9.49 29.53
N ASP A 554 -32.55 -9.92 28.31
CA ASP A 554 -33.35 -11.12 28.02
C ASP A 554 -32.58 -12.42 28.32
N GLU A 555 -31.26 -12.43 28.20
CA GLU A 555 -30.41 -13.63 28.39
C GLU A 555 -30.22 -14.04 29.87
N GLY A 556 -30.28 -13.11 30.81
CA GLY A 556 -30.21 -13.45 32.24
C GLY A 556 -29.77 -12.35 33.20
N GLU A 557 -29.58 -12.73 34.46
CA GLU A 557 -29.37 -11.80 35.58
C GLU A 557 -28.06 -10.99 35.48
N ASN A 558 -27.02 -11.54 34.86
CA ASN A 558 -25.75 -10.82 34.68
C ASN A 558 -25.93 -9.53 33.86
N GLY A 559 -26.77 -9.55 32.82
CA GLY A 559 -27.06 -8.37 32.01
C GLY A 559 -27.70 -7.25 32.83
N LYS A 560 -28.65 -7.61 33.72
CA LYS A 560 -29.30 -6.67 34.65
C LYS A 560 -28.32 -6.02 35.60
N ILE A 561 -27.44 -6.82 36.22
CA ILE A 561 -26.44 -6.32 37.17
C ILE A 561 -25.51 -5.32 36.48
N ILE A 562 -24.97 -5.67 35.32
CA ILE A 562 -24.04 -4.81 34.57
C ILE A 562 -24.72 -3.48 34.21
N LEU A 563 -25.92 -3.52 33.62
CA LEU A 563 -26.62 -2.30 33.22
C LEU A 563 -27.00 -1.42 34.42
N THR A 564 -27.38 -2.02 35.54
CA THR A 564 -27.67 -1.30 36.79
C THR A 564 -26.44 -0.52 37.29
N GLU A 565 -25.27 -1.14 37.30
CA GLU A 565 -24.04 -0.48 37.75
C GLU A 565 -23.58 0.61 36.76
N LEU A 566 -23.76 0.39 35.46
CA LEU A 566 -23.52 1.42 34.45
C LEU A 566 -24.45 2.64 34.62
N MET A 567 -25.74 2.43 34.92
CA MET A 567 -26.67 3.55 35.20
C MET A 567 -26.25 4.32 36.45
N ARG A 568 -25.85 3.62 37.52
CA ARG A 568 -25.36 4.25 38.74
C ARG A 568 -24.12 5.10 38.48
N MET A 569 -23.22 4.61 37.65
CA MET A 569 -22.03 5.37 37.24
C MET A 569 -22.41 6.63 36.46
N ALA A 570 -23.24 6.51 35.41
CA ALA A 570 -23.69 7.64 34.60
C ALA A 570 -24.37 8.72 35.46
N SER A 571 -25.27 8.30 36.36
CA SER A 571 -25.95 9.21 37.30
C SER A 571 -24.96 9.94 38.23
N ARG A 572 -23.93 9.26 38.75
CA ARG A 572 -22.89 9.88 39.58
C ARG A 572 -22.01 10.86 38.81
N LEU A 573 -21.79 10.61 37.53
CA LEU A 573 -21.13 11.52 36.60
C LEU A 573 -22.05 12.66 36.13
N LYS A 574 -23.32 12.67 36.56
CA LYS A 574 -24.35 13.65 36.19
C LYS A 574 -24.66 13.65 34.69
N LEU A 575 -24.53 12.49 34.06
CA LEU A 575 -24.88 12.27 32.66
C LEU A 575 -26.33 11.81 32.57
N ASP A 576 -27.07 12.31 31.58
CA ASP A 576 -28.33 11.70 31.19
C ASP A 576 -28.07 10.36 30.49
N THR A 577 -29.08 9.48 30.49
CA THR A 577 -28.98 8.17 29.84
C THR A 577 -30.17 7.90 28.91
N ILE A 578 -29.88 7.32 27.75
CA ILE A 578 -30.85 6.71 26.84
C ILE A 578 -30.52 5.23 26.75
N CYS A 579 -31.51 4.35 26.82
CA CYS A 579 -31.36 2.96 26.42
C CYS A 579 -32.15 2.70 25.15
N GLU A 580 -31.45 2.14 24.15
CA GLU A 580 -32.02 1.80 22.85
C GLU A 580 -32.55 0.37 22.78
N GLY A 581 -33.30 0.06 21.72
CA GLY A 581 -33.80 -1.29 21.49
C GLY A 581 -34.90 -1.72 22.45
N VAL A 582 -35.61 -0.78 23.08
CA VAL A 582 -36.74 -1.12 23.98
C VAL A 582 -37.91 -1.65 23.15
N GLU A 583 -38.11 -2.97 23.20
CA GLU A 583 -39.16 -3.67 22.43
C GLU A 583 -40.34 -4.13 23.28
N LYS A 584 -40.17 -4.26 24.60
CA LYS A 584 -41.18 -4.82 25.51
C LYS A 584 -41.42 -3.92 26.73
N GLU A 585 -42.59 -4.07 27.35
CA GLU A 585 -42.93 -3.33 28.58
C GLU A 585 -41.99 -3.69 29.74
N GLU A 586 -41.54 -4.94 29.83
CA GLU A 586 -40.62 -5.42 30.85
C GLU A 586 -39.25 -4.72 30.77
N HIS A 587 -38.77 -4.42 29.55
CA HIS A 587 -37.55 -3.65 29.36
C HIS A 587 -37.74 -2.23 29.92
N ALA A 588 -38.85 -1.57 29.55
CA ALA A 588 -39.15 -0.21 29.99
C ALA A 588 -39.33 -0.13 31.52
N ALA A 589 -39.99 -1.12 32.13
CA ALA A 589 -40.19 -1.20 33.57
C ALA A 589 -38.85 -1.34 34.31
N PHE A 590 -37.99 -2.26 33.87
CA PHE A 590 -36.66 -2.47 34.45
C PHE A 590 -35.77 -1.22 34.30
N LEU A 591 -35.73 -0.62 33.10
CA LEU A 591 -34.93 0.57 32.85
C LEU A 591 -35.37 1.77 33.69
N ARG A 592 -36.68 1.92 33.93
CA ARG A 592 -37.23 2.92 34.84
C ARG A 592 -36.81 2.66 36.29
N GLU A 593 -36.82 1.40 36.73
CA GLU A 593 -36.44 1.01 38.09
C GLU A 593 -34.98 1.35 38.39
N ILE A 594 -34.07 1.10 37.45
CA ILE A 594 -32.63 1.37 37.63
C ILE A 594 -32.24 2.84 37.39
N GLY A 595 -33.22 3.69 37.06
CA GLY A 595 -33.03 5.15 36.94
C GLY A 595 -32.53 5.63 35.57
N CYS A 596 -32.85 4.94 34.49
CA CYS A 596 -32.59 5.45 33.14
C CYS A 596 -33.37 6.75 32.87
N SER A 597 -32.78 7.77 32.24
CA SER A 597 -33.45 9.06 32.01
C SER A 597 -34.49 8.98 30.89
N ARG A 598 -34.13 8.33 29.78
CA ARG A 598 -34.88 8.34 28.51
C ARG A 598 -34.84 6.96 27.86
N LEU A 599 -35.86 6.63 27.07
CA LEU A 599 -36.03 5.31 26.45
C LEU A 599 -36.32 5.47 24.95
N GLN A 600 -35.75 4.59 24.15
CA GLN A 600 -35.98 4.54 22.71
C GLN A 600 -36.15 3.09 22.24
N GLY A 601 -37.12 2.87 21.36
CA GLY A 601 -37.31 1.56 20.75
C GLY A 601 -38.71 1.35 20.19
N TYR A 602 -38.93 0.21 19.57
CA TYR A 602 -40.16 -0.11 18.85
C TYR A 602 -41.39 -0.25 19.77
N TYR A 603 -41.18 -0.43 21.07
CA TYR A 603 -42.26 -0.36 22.05
C TYR A 603 -42.96 1.01 22.06
N PHE A 604 -42.21 2.09 21.84
CA PHE A 604 -42.74 3.46 21.83
C PHE A 604 -43.07 3.97 20.44
N GLY A 605 -42.29 3.56 19.44
CA GLY A 605 -42.54 3.91 18.06
C GLY A 605 -41.42 3.48 17.13
N LYS A 606 -41.80 3.04 15.93
CA LYS A 606 -40.85 2.83 14.84
C LYS A 606 -40.48 4.19 14.21
N PRO A 607 -39.29 4.33 13.61
CA PRO A 607 -38.98 5.49 12.78
C PRO A 607 -40.09 5.71 11.74
N ALA A 608 -40.59 6.94 11.64
CA ALA A 608 -41.67 7.30 10.71
C ALA A 608 -41.34 8.62 9.99
N PRO A 609 -41.78 8.81 8.73
CA PRO A 609 -41.58 10.07 8.03
C PRO A 609 -42.38 11.19 8.69
N TYR A 610 -41.86 12.42 8.63
CA TYR A 610 -42.63 13.61 9.00
C TYR A 610 -43.41 14.10 7.78
N GLU A 611 -44.73 14.16 7.92
CA GLU A 611 -45.61 14.86 6.97
C GLU A 611 -46.20 16.08 7.70
N PRO A 612 -45.99 17.30 7.21
CA PRO A 612 -46.63 18.48 7.78
C PRO A 612 -48.16 18.31 7.73
N GLU A 613 -48.84 18.57 8.85
CA GLU A 613 -50.29 18.63 8.87
C GLU A 613 -50.75 19.74 7.90
N LYS A 614 -51.66 19.41 6.98
CA LYS A 614 -52.14 20.32 5.92
C LYS A 614 -53.02 21.45 6.43
#